data_AF-A0A8T5TVC4-F1
#
_entry.id   AF-A0A8T5TVC4-F1
#
_cell.length_a   1.000
_cell.length_b   1.000
_cell.length_c   1.000
_cell.angle_alpha   90.00
_cell.angle_beta   90.00
_cell.angle_gamma   90.00
#
_symmetry.space_group_name_H-M   'P 1'
#
loop_
_entity.id
_entity.type
_entity.pdbx_description
1 polymer ?
#
loop_
_entity_poly.entity_id
_entity_poly.type
_entity_poly.pdbx_seq_one_letter_code
_entity_poly.pdbx_strand_id
1 'polypeptide(L)'
;MANLNDLTVSLLDKLAKEIGIKLNKKDKKPDKIFKINCIGLEELQLNQLIQKYYDQKSTPKKTRKDTISELKGRVKLLEEQVKFLMSEINVSKISVMKEGNHDLLTVTTDLAEIKKFIKSLISPGESITIDELIEINEIQKIPLITLKHSIYDLIDEEVFSAAEGSSRQKIGGKIGVLVRK
;
A
#
# COMPACT_ATOMS: atom_id res chain seq x y z
N MET A 1 -15.95 32.25 -23.64
CA MET A 1 -14.59 31.87 -24.07
C MET A 1 -13.63 32.28 -22.96
N ALA A 2 -12.76 31.39 -22.51
CA ALA A 2 -11.75 31.72 -21.50
C ALA A 2 -10.71 32.69 -22.06
N ASN A 3 -10.26 33.65 -21.26
CA ASN A 3 -9.26 34.65 -21.64
C ASN A 3 -7.99 34.51 -20.79
N LEU A 4 -6.84 34.94 -21.30
CA LEU A 4 -5.59 35.06 -20.53
C LEU A 4 -5.77 35.90 -19.25
N ASN A 5 -6.67 36.88 -19.27
CA ASN A 5 -7.03 37.66 -18.08
C ASN A 5 -7.63 36.81 -16.95
N ASP A 6 -8.28 35.69 -17.27
CA ASP A 6 -8.90 34.81 -16.30
C ASP A 6 -7.91 33.89 -15.59
N LEU A 7 -6.70 33.75 -16.15
CA LEU A 7 -5.62 32.94 -15.60
C LEU A 7 -4.89 33.66 -14.47
N THR A 8 -4.42 32.89 -13.49
CA THR A 8 -3.51 33.41 -12.45
C THR A 8 -2.10 33.57 -13.02
N VAL A 9 -1.25 34.38 -12.38
CA VAL A 9 0.15 34.58 -12.83
C VAL A 9 0.90 33.25 -12.95
N SER A 10 0.67 32.32 -12.01
CA SER A 10 1.28 30.98 -12.07
C SER A 10 0.82 30.14 -13.26
N LEU A 11 -0.45 30.25 -13.66
CA LEU A 11 -0.98 29.55 -14.83
C LEU A 11 -0.48 30.18 -16.13
N LEU A 12 -0.35 31.51 -16.18
CA LEU A 12 0.30 32.21 -17.29
C LEU A 12 1.75 31.78 -17.46
N ASP A 13 2.50 31.61 -16.36
CA ASP A 13 3.88 31.11 -16.41
C ASP A 13 3.98 29.67 -16.94
N LYS A 14 3.01 28.81 -16.62
CA LYS A 14 2.94 27.44 -17.16
C LYS A 14 2.57 27.43 -18.64
N LEU A 15 1.54 28.18 -19.02
CA LEU A 15 1.11 28.34 -20.41
C LEU A 15 2.26 28.88 -21.26
N ALA A 16 2.96 29.89 -20.77
CA ALA A 16 4.12 30.45 -21.45
C ALA A 16 5.27 29.45 -21.60
N LYS A 17 5.53 28.63 -20.58
CA LYS A 17 6.53 27.56 -20.67
C LYS A 17 6.15 26.50 -21.70
N GLU A 18 4.87 26.15 -21.80
CA GLU A 18 4.36 25.17 -22.79
C GLU A 18 4.46 25.71 -24.22
N ILE A 19 4.32 27.03 -24.40
CA ILE A 19 4.50 27.73 -25.68
C ILE A 19 5.99 28.02 -26.00
N GLY A 20 6.90 27.80 -25.04
CA GLY A 20 8.33 28.07 -25.23
C GLY A 20 8.75 29.53 -24.99
N ILE A 21 7.92 30.34 -24.33
CA ILE A 21 8.19 31.74 -24.00
C ILE A 21 8.97 31.84 -22.70
N LYS A 22 10.04 32.64 -22.71
CA LYS A 22 10.75 33.01 -21.49
C LYS A 22 10.12 34.25 -20.84
N LEU A 23 9.24 34.06 -19.87
CA LEU A 23 8.72 35.15 -19.03
C LEU A 23 9.68 35.46 -17.87
N ASN A 24 9.86 36.75 -17.54
CA ASN A 24 10.62 37.10 -16.36
C ASN A 24 9.72 37.03 -15.12
N LYS A 25 10.27 36.56 -14.00
CA LYS A 25 9.55 36.49 -12.72
C LYS A 25 9.08 37.87 -12.22
N LYS A 26 9.76 38.95 -12.63
CA LYS A 26 9.44 40.33 -12.26
C LYS A 26 8.39 40.99 -13.17
N ASP A 27 8.06 40.37 -14.30
CA ASP A 27 7.08 40.94 -15.23
C ASP A 27 5.70 40.98 -14.57
N LYS A 28 4.97 42.10 -14.75
CA LYS A 28 3.60 42.19 -14.25
C LYS A 28 2.69 41.32 -15.11
N LYS A 29 1.52 40.93 -14.56
CA LYS A 29 0.49 40.16 -15.28
C LYS A 29 0.18 40.71 -16.69
N PRO A 30 -0.08 42.01 -16.90
CA PRO A 30 -0.33 42.54 -18.25
C PRO A 30 0.84 42.33 -19.20
N ASP A 31 2.09 42.51 -18.74
CA ASP A 31 3.29 42.31 -19.58
C ASP A 31 3.44 40.86 -20.02
N LYS A 32 3.12 39.91 -19.12
CA LYS A 32 3.12 38.47 -19.43
C LYS A 32 2.06 38.12 -20.47
N ILE A 33 0.85 38.69 -20.36
CA ILE A 33 -0.24 38.49 -21.32
C ILE A 33 0.14 39.06 -22.69
N PHE A 34 0.72 40.25 -22.72
CA PHE A 34 1.19 40.87 -23.95
C PHE A 34 2.22 39.99 -24.67
N LYS A 35 3.23 39.49 -23.94
CA LYS A 35 4.24 38.57 -24.49
C LYS A 35 3.64 37.29 -25.05
N ILE A 36 2.60 36.74 -24.42
CA ILE A 36 1.88 35.54 -24.89
C ILE A 36 1.12 35.82 -26.19
N ASN A 37 0.50 37.00 -26.32
CA ASN A 37 -0.24 37.38 -27.52
C ASN A 37 0.66 37.68 -28.73
N CYS A 38 1.92 38.08 -28.52
CA CYS A 38 2.82 38.49 -29.59
C CYS A 38 3.50 37.35 -30.37
N ILE A 39 3.24 36.07 -30.04
CA ILE A 39 4.01 34.94 -30.60
C ILE A 39 3.53 34.47 -31.97
N GLY A 40 2.42 35.01 -32.46
CA GLY A 40 1.87 34.60 -33.76
C GLY A 40 1.44 33.14 -33.76
N LEU A 41 1.01 32.61 -32.61
CA LEU A 41 0.33 31.33 -32.53
C LEU A 41 -1.00 31.40 -33.27
N GLU A 42 -1.37 30.28 -33.89
CA GLU A 42 -2.69 30.11 -34.47
C GLU A 42 -3.77 30.27 -33.37
N GLU A 43 -4.75 31.13 -33.62
CA GLU A 43 -5.74 31.57 -32.62
C GLU A 43 -6.49 30.40 -31.97
N LEU A 44 -6.77 29.35 -32.74
CA LEU A 44 -7.38 28.11 -32.25
C LEU A 44 -6.51 27.38 -31.22
N GLN A 45 -5.20 27.28 -31.46
CA GLN A 45 -4.26 26.59 -30.57
C GLN A 45 -4.10 27.35 -29.25
N LEU A 46 -4.01 28.69 -29.34
CA LEU A 46 -3.93 29.54 -28.16
C LEU A 46 -5.21 29.42 -27.31
N ASN A 47 -6.39 29.45 -27.94
CA ASN A 47 -7.67 29.30 -27.26
C ASN A 47 -7.81 27.93 -26.56
N GLN A 48 -7.36 26.84 -27.20
CA GLN A 48 -7.34 25.51 -26.58
C GLN A 48 -6.44 25.47 -25.35
N LEU A 49 -5.25 26.08 -25.42
CA LEU A 49 -4.34 26.16 -24.28
C LEU A 49 -4.92 27.02 -23.14
N ILE A 50 -5.53 28.17 -23.46
CA ILE A 50 -6.18 29.02 -22.46
C ILE A 50 -7.29 28.23 -21.75
N GLN A 51 -8.12 27.49 -22.50
CA GLN A 51 -9.19 26.68 -21.94
C GLN A 51 -8.64 25.58 -21.02
N LYS A 52 -7.61 24.83 -21.47
CA LYS A 52 -6.93 23.80 -20.68
C LYS A 52 -6.47 24.31 -19.31
N TYR A 53 -5.87 25.51 -19.26
CA TYR A 53 -5.39 26.10 -18.02
C TYR A 53 -6.48 26.77 -17.18
N TYR A 54 -7.56 27.24 -17.82
CA TYR A 54 -8.74 27.73 -17.14
C TYR A 54 -9.46 26.59 -16.40
N ASP A 55 -9.59 25.42 -17.02
CA ASP A 55 -10.20 24.23 -16.40
C ASP A 55 -9.35 23.71 -15.23
N GLN A 56 -8.02 23.85 -15.29
CA GLN A 56 -7.12 23.58 -14.14
C GLN A 56 -7.33 24.53 -12.96
N LYS A 57 -7.83 25.75 -13.18
CA LYS A 57 -8.24 26.68 -12.12
C LYS A 57 -9.56 26.25 -11.49
N SER A 58 -10.47 25.67 -12.29
CA SER A 58 -11.81 25.25 -11.90
C SER A 58 -11.82 23.94 -11.11
N THR A 59 -10.81 23.07 -11.30
CA THR A 59 -10.67 21.88 -10.47
C THR A 59 -10.19 22.28 -9.06
N PRO A 60 -11.00 22.07 -8.01
CA PRO A 60 -10.56 22.33 -6.65
C PRO A 60 -9.36 21.42 -6.38
N LYS A 61 -8.23 22.01 -5.98
CA LYS A 61 -7.09 21.23 -5.49
C LYS A 61 -7.61 20.38 -4.33
N LYS A 62 -7.75 19.06 -4.52
CA LYS A 62 -8.08 18.11 -3.45
C LYS A 62 -7.18 18.44 -2.27
N THR A 63 -7.78 18.89 -1.19
CA THR A 63 -7.00 19.24 0.00
C THR A 63 -6.46 17.96 0.61
N ARG A 64 -5.41 18.06 1.43
CA ARG A 64 -4.89 16.93 2.21
C ARG A 64 -6.00 16.24 3.02
N LYS A 65 -7.02 17.00 3.43
CA LYS A 65 -8.19 16.52 4.18
C LYS A 65 -9.12 15.65 3.31
N ASP A 66 -9.31 16.02 2.05
CA ASP A 66 -10.14 15.26 1.09
C ASP A 66 -9.48 13.92 0.73
N THR A 67 -8.16 13.92 0.55
CA THR A 67 -7.38 12.70 0.28
C THR A 67 -7.35 11.75 1.47
N ILE A 68 -7.21 12.26 2.70
CA ILE A 68 -7.28 11.45 3.92
C ILE A 68 -8.68 10.85 4.09
N SER A 69 -9.73 11.61 3.79
CA SER A 69 -11.12 11.13 3.89
C SER A 69 -11.41 10.03 2.87
N GLU A 70 -10.93 10.19 1.63
CA GLU A 70 -11.02 9.18 0.58
C GLU A 70 -10.26 7.89 0.97
N LEU A 71 -9.04 8.03 1.47
CA LEU A 71 -8.25 6.89 1.96
C LEU A 71 -8.94 6.15 3.10
N LYS A 72 -9.50 6.88 4.07
CA LYS A 72 -10.24 6.29 5.19
C LYS A 72 -11.46 5.50 4.71
N GLY A 73 -12.19 6.03 3.72
CA GLY A 73 -13.30 5.32 3.07
C GLY A 73 -12.84 4.02 2.39
N ARG A 74 -11.73 4.07 1.66
CA ARG A 74 -11.17 2.89 0.97
C ARG A 74 -10.67 1.82 1.96
N VAL A 75 -10.05 2.23 3.07
CA VAL A 75 -9.63 1.30 4.13
C VAL A 75 -10.84 0.61 4.75
N LYS A 76 -11.92 1.34 5.04
CA LYS A 76 -13.14 0.76 5.59
C LYS A 76 -13.76 -0.30 4.66
N LEU A 77 -13.79 -0.02 3.35
CA LEU A 77 -14.29 -0.98 2.36
C LEU A 77 -13.42 -2.25 2.31
N LEU A 78 -12.09 -2.12 2.42
CA LEU A 78 -11.19 -3.26 2.48
C LEU A 78 -11.41 -4.08 3.76
N GLU A 79 -11.58 -3.42 4.91
CA GLU A 79 -11.91 -4.09 6.17
C GLU A 79 -13.22 -4.88 6.07
N GLU A 80 -14.25 -4.30 5.46
CA GLU A 80 -15.53 -4.97 5.21
C GLU A 80 -15.40 -6.17 4.25
N GLN A 81 -14.62 -6.03 3.18
CA GLN A 81 -14.33 -7.13 2.24
C GLN A 81 -13.56 -8.28 2.91
N VAL A 82 -12.54 -7.95 3.72
CA VAL A 82 -11.80 -8.96 4.49
C VAL A 82 -12.73 -9.67 5.47
N LYS A 83 -13.59 -8.92 6.18
CA LYS A 83 -14.56 -9.50 7.11
C LYS A 83 -15.54 -10.46 6.39
N PHE A 84 -16.01 -10.07 5.21
CA PHE A 84 -16.88 -10.91 4.38
C PHE A 84 -16.18 -12.20 3.92
N LEU A 85 -14.95 -12.09 3.41
CA LEU A 85 -14.17 -13.27 3.02
C LEU A 85 -13.92 -14.21 4.20
N MET A 86 -13.65 -13.66 5.39
CA MET A 86 -13.51 -14.46 6.60
C MET A 86 -14.81 -15.16 7.01
N SER A 87 -15.98 -14.52 6.82
CA SER A 87 -17.27 -15.17 7.06
C SER A 87 -17.57 -16.29 6.06
N GLU A 88 -17.26 -16.10 4.78
CA GLU A 88 -17.45 -17.13 3.74
C GLU A 88 -16.54 -18.35 3.95
N ILE A 89 -15.29 -18.12 4.37
CA ILE A 89 -14.36 -19.19 4.75
C ILE A 89 -14.89 -19.96 5.96
N ASN A 90 -15.48 -19.29 6.95
CA ASN A 90 -16.04 -19.96 8.13
C ASN A 90 -17.29 -20.80 7.80
N VAL A 91 -18.15 -20.34 6.89
CA VAL A 91 -19.33 -21.11 6.44
C VAL A 91 -18.92 -22.34 5.64
N SER A 92 -17.90 -22.22 4.78
CA SER A 92 -17.39 -23.33 3.94
C SER A 92 -16.73 -24.47 4.74
N LYS A 93 -16.31 -24.22 5.99
CA LYS A 93 -15.71 -25.23 6.88
C LYS A 93 -16.73 -26.13 7.59
N ILE A 94 -17.99 -25.71 7.71
CA ILE A 94 -19.03 -26.46 8.44
C ILE A 94 -19.62 -27.59 7.59
N SER A 95 -19.56 -27.49 6.25
CA SER A 95 -20.15 -28.49 5.35
C SER A 95 -19.28 -29.74 5.09
N VAL A 96 -18.10 -29.88 5.72
CA VAL A 96 -17.16 -30.99 5.47
C VAL A 96 -16.91 -31.88 6.70
N MET A 97 -17.78 -31.85 7.71
CA MET A 97 -17.66 -32.74 8.88
C MET A 97 -18.75 -33.80 8.91
N LYS A 98 -18.52 -34.88 8.17
CA LYS A 98 -18.93 -36.25 8.51
C LYS A 98 -18.04 -37.23 7.72
N GLU A 99 -16.97 -37.70 8.36
CA GLU A 99 -16.65 -39.12 8.53
C GLU A 99 -15.20 -39.32 9.02
N GLY A 100 -15.06 -40.13 10.07
CA GLY A 100 -13.96 -41.07 10.20
C GLY A 100 -12.65 -40.58 10.81
N ASN A 101 -12.53 -40.77 12.13
CA ASN A 101 -11.32 -41.15 12.88
C ASN A 101 -10.01 -41.24 12.08
N HIS A 102 -9.15 -40.24 12.22
CA HIS A 102 -7.70 -40.39 12.44
C HIS A 102 -7.15 -39.02 12.88
N ASP A 103 -6.27 -39.02 13.88
CA ASP A 103 -5.50 -37.87 14.32
C ASP A 103 -4.71 -37.29 13.16
N LEU A 104 -5.32 -36.34 12.46
CA LEU A 104 -4.66 -35.43 11.54
C LEU A 104 -4.94 -34.06 12.13
N LEU A 105 -3.87 -33.30 12.40
CA LEU A 105 -3.91 -31.86 12.64
C LEU A 105 -4.97 -31.24 11.70
N THR A 106 -6.18 -31.06 12.22
CA THR A 106 -7.13 -30.12 11.63
C THR A 106 -6.32 -28.85 11.58
N VAL A 107 -6.15 -28.28 10.39
CA VAL A 107 -5.52 -26.97 10.21
C VAL A 107 -6.39 -25.99 10.98
N THR A 108 -6.15 -25.89 12.28
CA THR A 108 -6.84 -24.99 13.16
C THR A 108 -6.27 -23.64 12.81
N THR A 109 -7.17 -22.74 12.43
CA THR A 109 -6.87 -21.31 12.39
C THR A 109 -6.71 -20.73 13.79
N ASP A 110 -6.60 -21.58 14.82
CA ASP A 110 -6.36 -21.16 16.19
C ASP A 110 -4.88 -20.78 16.34
N LEU A 111 -4.67 -19.48 16.49
CA LEU A 111 -3.37 -18.86 16.67
C LEU A 111 -2.64 -19.43 17.91
N ALA A 112 -3.38 -19.87 18.94
CA ALA A 112 -2.78 -20.50 20.12
C ALA A 112 -2.16 -21.87 19.80
N GLU A 113 -2.80 -22.67 18.93
CA GLU A 113 -2.28 -23.98 18.52
C GLU A 113 -1.10 -23.85 17.58
N ILE A 114 -1.16 -22.91 16.63
CA ILE A 114 -0.02 -22.58 15.75
C ILE A 114 1.19 -22.14 16.59
N LYS A 115 0.98 -21.29 17.60
CA LYS A 115 2.05 -20.88 18.53
C LYS A 115 2.62 -22.06 19.30
N LYS A 116 1.78 -22.96 19.82
CA LYS A 116 2.25 -24.19 20.48
C LYS A 116 3.04 -25.09 19.54
N PHE A 117 2.59 -25.22 18.29
CA PHE A 117 3.25 -26.01 17.28
C PHE A 117 4.64 -25.45 16.97
N ILE A 118 4.77 -24.15 16.67
CA ILE A 118 6.07 -23.49 16.45
C ILE A 118 6.96 -23.62 17.68
N LYS A 119 6.41 -23.47 18.90
CA LYS A 119 7.15 -23.72 20.15
C LYS A 119 7.64 -25.18 20.25
N SER A 120 6.92 -26.16 19.74
CA SER A 120 7.33 -27.57 19.79
C SER A 120 8.40 -27.96 18.76
N LEU A 121 8.56 -27.19 17.69
CA LEU A 121 9.47 -27.51 16.59
C LEU A 121 10.95 -27.25 16.89
N ILE A 122 11.25 -26.32 17.81
CA ILE A 122 12.62 -25.83 18.07
C ILE A 122 12.87 -26.01 19.56
N SER A 123 13.94 -26.67 19.99
CA SER A 123 14.23 -26.85 21.42
C SER A 123 14.82 -25.56 22.03
N PRO A 124 14.69 -25.31 23.34
CA PRO A 124 15.31 -24.14 23.99
C PRO A 124 16.83 -24.12 23.75
N GLY A 125 17.37 -22.98 23.32
CA GLY A 125 18.78 -22.83 22.93
C GLY A 125 19.10 -23.21 21.48
N GLU A 126 18.16 -23.81 20.75
CA GLU A 126 18.32 -24.08 19.32
C GLU A 126 17.89 -22.89 18.47
N SER A 127 18.47 -22.81 17.27
CA SER A 127 18.14 -21.80 16.27
C SER A 127 17.67 -22.48 14.99
N ILE A 128 16.67 -21.89 14.34
CA ILE A 128 16.22 -22.31 13.01
C ILE A 128 16.27 -21.11 12.06
N THR A 129 16.68 -21.34 10.82
CA THR A 129 16.55 -20.33 9.78
C THR A 129 15.10 -20.24 9.29
N ILE A 130 14.71 -19.09 8.73
CA ILE A 130 13.36 -18.95 8.17
C ILE A 130 13.17 -19.87 6.95
N ASP A 131 14.22 -20.12 6.17
CA ASP A 131 14.17 -21.09 5.06
C ASP A 131 13.83 -22.49 5.57
N GLU A 132 14.53 -22.99 6.58
CA GLU A 132 14.27 -24.31 7.19
C GLU A 132 12.87 -24.40 7.79
N LEU A 133 12.40 -23.34 8.46
CA LEU A 133 11.06 -23.30 9.03
C LEU A 133 9.97 -23.42 7.95
N ILE A 134 10.16 -22.78 6.80
CA ILE A 134 9.19 -22.77 5.69
C ILE A 134 9.26 -24.07 4.86
N GLU A 135 10.36 -24.81 4.94
CA GLU A 135 10.46 -26.14 4.33
C GLU A 135 9.66 -27.22 5.08
N ILE A 136 9.24 -26.96 6.32
CA ILE A 136 8.40 -27.88 7.10
C ILE A 136 6.99 -27.98 6.47
N ASN A 137 6.61 -29.19 6.06
CA ASN A 137 5.35 -29.47 5.37
C ASN A 137 4.10 -28.96 6.12
N GLU A 138 4.12 -29.05 7.45
CA GLU A 138 3.05 -28.58 8.32
C GLU A 138 2.97 -27.05 8.37
N ILE A 139 4.12 -26.36 8.32
CA ILE A 139 4.19 -24.89 8.27
C ILE A 139 3.71 -24.36 6.93
N GLN A 140 3.99 -25.06 5.82
CA GLN A 140 3.51 -24.68 4.48
C GLN A 140 1.98 -24.67 4.35
N LYS A 141 1.28 -25.43 5.20
CA LYS A 141 -0.19 -25.42 5.27
C LYS A 141 -0.75 -24.18 5.98
N ILE A 142 0.09 -23.43 6.68
CA ILE A 142 -0.30 -22.22 7.41
C ILE A 142 -0.19 -21.01 6.48
N PRO A 143 -1.24 -20.16 6.37
CA PRO A 143 -1.15 -18.92 5.62
C PRO A 143 0.03 -18.06 6.10
N LEU A 144 0.83 -17.54 5.16
CA LEU A 144 2.05 -16.77 5.46
C LEU A 144 1.82 -15.60 6.42
N ILE A 145 0.65 -14.95 6.31
CA ILE A 145 0.27 -13.86 7.22
C ILE A 145 0.09 -14.35 8.67
N THR A 146 -0.59 -15.48 8.86
CA THR A 146 -0.82 -16.08 10.18
C THR A 146 0.49 -16.58 10.78
N LEU A 147 1.37 -17.17 9.96
CA LEU A 147 2.70 -17.57 10.37
C LEU A 147 3.53 -16.36 10.84
N LYS A 148 3.52 -15.28 10.05
CA LYS A 148 4.22 -14.03 10.40
C LYS A 148 3.72 -13.43 11.70
N HIS A 149 2.40 -13.35 11.89
CA HIS A 149 1.81 -12.86 13.14
C HIS A 149 2.18 -13.75 14.33
N SER A 150 2.10 -15.07 14.17
CA SER A 150 2.45 -16.02 15.22
C SER A 150 3.93 -15.91 15.61
N ILE A 151 4.83 -15.74 14.64
CA ILE A 151 6.27 -15.54 14.90
C ILE A 151 6.51 -14.24 15.67
N TYR A 152 5.85 -13.13 15.30
CA TYR A 152 5.99 -11.87 16.05
C TYR A 152 5.44 -11.97 17.46
N ASP A 153 4.26 -12.54 17.65
CA ASP A 153 3.70 -12.80 18.98
C ASP A 153 4.68 -13.59 19.84
N LEU A 154 5.31 -14.62 19.28
CA LEU A 154 6.27 -15.45 20.01
C LEU A 154 7.59 -14.72 20.33
N ILE A 155 7.97 -13.72 19.54
CA ILE A 155 9.11 -12.84 19.83
C ILE A 155 8.75 -11.85 20.93
N ASP A 156 7.55 -11.26 20.86
CA ASP A 156 7.02 -10.32 21.85
C ASP A 156 6.78 -11.01 23.20
N GLU A 157 6.36 -12.29 23.20
CA GLU A 157 6.27 -13.17 24.38
C GLU A 157 7.65 -13.59 24.92
N GLU A 158 8.75 -13.10 24.35
CA GLU A 158 10.15 -13.46 24.66
C GLU A 158 10.50 -14.95 24.51
N VAL A 159 9.69 -15.74 23.81
CA VAL A 159 9.93 -17.16 23.60
C VAL A 159 11.00 -17.39 22.53
N PHE A 160 11.04 -16.53 21.52
CA PHE A 160 12.08 -16.51 20.51
C PHE A 160 12.78 -15.17 20.45
N SER A 161 14.07 -15.20 20.12
CA SER A 161 14.85 -14.02 19.74
C SER A 161 14.99 -14.00 18.24
N ALA A 162 14.68 -12.85 17.63
CA ALA A 162 14.92 -12.64 16.21
C ALA A 162 16.38 -12.24 15.98
N ALA A 163 17.04 -12.93 15.05
CA ALA A 163 18.36 -12.56 14.57
C ALA A 163 18.34 -12.30 13.05
N GLU A 164 19.19 -11.40 12.62
CA GLU A 164 19.49 -11.27 11.19
C GLU A 164 20.28 -12.50 10.75
N GLY A 165 19.87 -13.10 9.62
CA GLY A 165 20.51 -14.28 9.07
C GLY A 165 20.67 -14.20 7.57
N SER A 166 21.51 -15.08 7.02
CA SER A 166 21.74 -15.25 5.58
C SER A 166 20.59 -15.95 4.84
N SER A 167 19.46 -16.15 5.51
CA SER A 167 18.28 -16.79 4.95
C SER A 167 17.75 -16.00 3.74
N ARG A 168 17.38 -16.73 2.68
CA ARG A 168 16.81 -16.15 1.44
C ARG A 168 15.44 -15.59 1.72
N GLN A 169 14.65 -16.30 2.54
CA GLN A 169 13.36 -15.84 3.03
C GLN A 169 13.54 -15.11 4.36
N LYS A 170 12.83 -13.98 4.52
CA LYS A 170 12.89 -13.18 5.75
C LYS A 170 11.52 -12.79 6.23
N ILE A 171 11.27 -12.98 7.53
CA ILE A 171 10.05 -12.48 8.16
C ILE A 171 10.22 -10.97 8.41
N GLY A 172 9.30 -10.17 7.88
CA GLY A 172 9.37 -8.70 7.99
C GLY A 172 10.54 -8.05 7.27
N GLY A 173 11.20 -8.76 6.36
CA GLY A 173 12.35 -8.27 5.59
C GLY A 173 13.68 -8.21 6.36
N LYS A 174 13.70 -8.55 7.66
CA LYS A 174 14.89 -8.47 8.51
C LYS A 174 15.21 -9.78 9.23
N ILE A 175 14.20 -10.48 9.71
CA ILE A 175 14.38 -11.69 10.52
C ILE A 175 14.73 -12.85 9.60
N GLY A 176 15.96 -13.37 9.73
CA GLY A 176 16.44 -14.52 8.96
C GLY A 176 16.62 -15.78 9.81
N VAL A 177 16.70 -15.63 11.14
CA VAL A 177 16.87 -16.73 12.10
C VAL A 177 16.00 -16.47 13.33
N LEU A 178 15.40 -17.53 13.86
CA LEU A 178 14.72 -17.54 15.15
C LEU A 178 15.54 -18.40 16.12
N VAL A 179 15.87 -17.84 17.28
CA VAL A 179 16.58 -18.54 18.36
C VAL A 179 15.61 -18.73 19.51
N ARG A 180 15.35 -19.96 19.93
CA ARG A 180 14.48 -20.19 21.08
C ARG A 180 15.23 -19.88 22.37
N LYS A 181 14.64 -19.03 23.22
CA LYS A 181 15.18 -18.73 24.55
C LYS A 181 14.94 -19.89 25.51
#